data_AF-A0A6P0SMW4-F1
#
_entry.id   AF-A0A6P0SMW4-F1
#
_cell.length_a   1.000
_cell.length_b   1.000
_cell.length_c   1.000
_cell.angle_alpha   90.00
_cell.angle_beta   90.00
_cell.angle_gamma   90.00
#
_symmetry.space_group_name_H-M   'P 1'
#
loop_
_entity.id
_entity.type
_entity.pdbx_description
1 polymer ?
#
loop_
_entity_poly.entity_id
_entity_poly.type
_entity_poly.pdbx_seq_one_letter_code
_entity_poly.pdbx_strand_id
1 'polypeptide(L)' 'MSERSHFQRSLKRLAQDVLRMGALVEQSFRLSHQALFDRNLETAQHLASLDKRIDGYYHQIEMECVTLMALQSPVAQDLR' A
#
# COMPACT_ATOMS: atom_id res chain seq x y z
N MET A 1 21.01 11.40 15.49
CA MET A 1 19.59 11.63 15.13
C MET A 1 18.73 11.09 16.27
N SER A 2 17.78 11.86 16.80
CA SER A 2 16.90 11.39 17.89
C SER A 2 15.94 10.29 17.40
N GLU A 3 15.65 9.28 18.22
CA GLU A 3 14.72 8.17 17.92
C GLU A 3 13.37 8.67 17.41
N ARG A 4 12.85 9.76 17.99
CA ARG A 4 11.60 10.39 17.56
C ARG A 4 11.64 10.91 16.11
N SER A 5 12.80 11.40 15.66
CA SER A 5 12.97 11.84 14.27
C SER A 5 12.98 10.67 13.28
N HIS A 6 13.46 9.50 13.72
CA HIS A 6 13.47 8.29 12.91
C HIS A 6 12.05 7.76 12.75
N PHE A 7 11.30 7.67 13.85
CA PHE A 7 9.90 7.27 13.85
C PHE A 7 9.03 8.12 12.90
N GLN A 8 9.12 9.45 12.98
CA GLN A 8 8.37 10.35 12.08
C GLN A 8 8.73 10.16 10.60
N ARG A 9 10.00 9.90 10.28
CA ARG A 9 10.41 9.61 8.89
C ARG A 9 9.83 8.29 8.40
N SER A 10 9.83 7.27 9.25
CA SER A 10 9.25 5.97 8.91
C SER A 10 7.74 6.06 8.71
N LEU A 11 7.00 6.76 9.59
CA LEU A 11 5.57 7.02 9.39
C LEU A 11 5.29 7.76 8.08
N LYS A 12 6.11 8.76 7.74
CA LYS A 12 5.95 9.49 6.46
C LYS A 12 6.18 8.57 5.26
N ARG A 13 7.16 7.65 5.34
CA ARG A 13 7.41 6.67 4.28
C ARG A 13 6.23 5.70 4.15
N LEU A 14 5.78 5.13 5.27
CA LEU A 14 4.63 4.23 5.31
C LEU A 14 3.38 4.86 4.68
N ALA A 15 3.08 6.12 5.03
CA ALA A 15 1.98 6.87 4.43
C ALA A 15 2.13 7.05 2.91
N GLN A 16 3.35 7.27 2.41
CA GLN A 16 3.61 7.34 0.97
C GLN A 16 3.41 5.99 0.29
N ASP A 17 3.78 4.89 0.93
CA ASP A 17 3.60 3.55 0.37
C ASP A 17 2.13 3.15 0.33
N VAL A 18 1.34 3.51 1.35
CA VAL A 18 -0.14 3.39 1.31
C VAL A 18 -0.73 4.17 0.13
N LEU A 19 -0.30 5.41 -0.10
CA LEU A 19 -0.76 6.20 -1.25
C LEU A 19 -0.39 5.56 -2.60
N ARG A 20 0.83 5.01 -2.71
CA ARG A 20 1.28 4.30 -3.93
C ARG A 20 0.45 3.05 -4.17
N MET A 21 0.18 2.26 -3.14
CA MET A 21 -0.71 1.10 -3.22
C MET A 21 -2.12 1.52 -3.65
N GLY A 22 -2.66 2.60 -3.08
CA GLY A 22 -3.96 3.15 -3.44
C GLY A 22 -4.06 3.52 -4.92
N ALA A 23 -3.04 4.14 -5.49
CA ALA A 23 -2.99 4.45 -6.93
C ALA A 23 -3.03 3.19 -7.82
N LEU A 24 -2.40 2.10 -7.38
CA LEU A 24 -2.46 0.81 -8.09
C LEU A 24 -3.85 0.17 -7.99
N VAL A 25 -4.50 0.25 -6.82
CA VAL A 25 -5.88 -0.21 -6.64
C VAL A 25 -6.83 0.56 -7.54
N GLU A 26 -6.69 1.89 -7.60
CA GLU A 26 -7.49 2.75 -8.48
C GLU A 26 -7.30 2.40 -9.97
N GLN A 27 -6.06 2.11 -10.37
CA GLN A 27 -5.76 1.61 -11.72
C GLN A 27 -6.41 0.25 -11.98
N SER A 28 -6.28 -0.70 -11.05
CA SER A 28 -6.89 -2.02 -11.15
C SER A 28 -8.41 -1.93 -11.31
N PHE A 29 -9.06 -1.05 -10.54
CA PHE A 29 -10.48 -0.78 -10.64
C PHE A 29 -10.88 -0.25 -12.03
N ARG A 30 -10.17 0.76 -12.56
CA ARG A 30 -10.43 1.28 -13.91
C ARG A 30 -10.31 0.21 -15.00
N LEU A 31 -9.26 -0.61 -14.93
CA LEU A 31 -9.06 -1.69 -15.91
C LEU A 31 -10.13 -2.78 -15.79
N SER A 32 -10.56 -3.10 -14.57
CA SER A 32 -11.64 -4.06 -14.31
C SER A 32 -12.96 -3.59 -14.93
N HIS A 33 -13.26 -2.31 -14.73
CA HIS A 33 -14.42 -1.67 -15.34
C HIS A 33 -14.36 -1.75 -16.87
N GLN A 34 -13.25 -1.32 -17.49
CA GLN A 34 -13.09 -1.40 -18.94
C GLN A 34 -13.20 -2.83 -19.48
N ALA A 35 -12.52 -3.80 -18.85
CA ALA A 35 -12.57 -5.20 -19.26
C ALA A 35 -14.01 -5.76 -19.25
N LEU A 36 -14.80 -5.40 -18.23
CA LEU A 36 -16.17 -5.85 -18.08
C LEU A 36 -17.11 -5.21 -19.11
N PHE A 37 -17.06 -3.89 -19.29
CA PHE A 37 -18.00 -3.17 -20.16
C PHE A 37 -17.63 -3.27 -21.65
N ASP A 38 -16.34 -3.23 -21.97
CA ASP A 38 -15.85 -3.30 -23.36
C ASP A 38 -15.64 -4.75 -23.84
N ARG A 39 -15.93 -5.74 -22.97
CA ARG A 39 -15.68 -7.18 -23.19
C ARG A 39 -14.23 -7.48 -23.61
N ASN A 40 -13.30 -6.68 -23.12
CA ASN A 40 -11.88 -6.76 -23.47
C ASN A 40 -11.15 -7.72 -22.52
N LEU A 41 -11.08 -8.98 -22.91
CA LEU A 41 -10.38 -10.04 -22.17
C LEU A 41 -8.85 -9.85 -22.11
N GLU A 42 -8.27 -9.10 -23.05
CA GLU A 42 -6.84 -8.80 -23.06
C GLU A 42 -6.47 -7.87 -21.89
N THR A 43 -7.36 -6.93 -21.58
CA THR A 43 -7.20 -6.03 -20.42
C THR A 43 -7.22 -6.78 -19.08
N ALA A 44 -7.93 -7.92 -19.02
CA ALA A 44 -7.97 -8.77 -17.84
C ALA A 44 -6.62 -9.45 -17.53
N GLN A 45 -5.71 -9.61 -18.52
CA GLN A 45 -4.38 -10.17 -18.29
C GLN A 45 -3.49 -9.23 -17.47
N HIS A 46 -3.69 -7.92 -17.60
CA HIS A 46 -2.96 -6.93 -16.82
C HIS A 46 -3.38 -6.87 -15.36
N LEU A 47 -4.63 -7.26 -15.05
CA LEU A 47 -5.16 -7.28 -13.69
C LEU A 47 -4.31 -8.15 -12.75
N ALA A 48 -3.96 -9.36 -13.18
CA ALA A 48 -3.17 -10.29 -12.38
C ALA A 48 -1.77 -9.72 -12.02
N SER A 49 -1.20 -8.90 -12.88
CA SER A 49 0.09 -8.24 -12.62
C SER A 49 -0.04 -7.08 -11.62
N LEU A 50 -1.15 -6.34 -11.66
CA LEU A 50 -1.44 -5.27 -10.72
C LEU A 50 -1.76 -5.82 -9.34
N ASP A 51 -2.55 -6.88 -9.28
CA ASP A 51 -2.91 -7.58 -8.04
C ASP A 51 -1.67 -8.02 -7.26
N LYS A 52 -0.73 -8.71 -7.93
CA LYS A 52 0.56 -9.08 -7.33
C LYS A 52 1.37 -7.90 -6.79
N ARG A 53 1.29 -6.74 -7.44
CA ARG A 53 1.98 -5.52 -6.98
C ARG A 53 1.29 -4.94 -5.74
N ILE A 54 -0.05 -4.95 -5.73
CA ILE A 54 -0.85 -4.52 -4.57
C ILE A 54 -0.55 -5.42 -3.37
N ASP A 55 -0.51 -6.74 -3.56
CA ASP A 55 -0.15 -7.70 -2.51
C ASP A 55 1.26 -7.43 -1.95
N GLY A 56 2.22 -7.14 -2.83
CA GLY A 56 3.57 -6.78 -2.43
C GLY A 56 3.60 -5.52 -1.55
N TYR A 57 2.86 -4.48 -1.92
CA TYR A 57 2.71 -3.28 -1.09
C TYR A 57 2.02 -3.58 0.22
N TYR A 58 0.93 -4.35 0.21
CA TYR A 58 0.19 -4.74 1.41
C TYR A 58 1.12 -5.41 2.42
N HIS A 59 1.87 -6.42 1.98
CA HIS A 59 2.78 -7.16 2.86
C HIS A 59 3.92 -6.28 3.39
N GLN A 60 4.49 -5.41 2.54
CA GLN A 60 5.51 -4.46 2.97
C GLN A 60 4.98 -3.51 4.05
N ILE A 61 3.82 -2.89 3.81
CA ILE A 61 3.18 -1.95 4.75
C ILE A 61 2.88 -2.65 6.08
N GLU A 62 2.33 -3.86 6.04
CA GLU A 62 2.05 -4.66 7.23
C GLU A 62 3.31 -4.93 8.06
N MET A 63 4.40 -5.39 7.41
CA MET A 63 5.67 -5.63 8.09
C MET A 63 6.27 -4.35 8.70
N GLU A 64 6.19 -3.23 7.99
CA GLU A 64 6.66 -1.94 8.48
C GLU A 64 5.84 -1.46 9.70
N CYS A 65 4.51 -1.63 9.68
CA CYS A 65 3.64 -1.37 10.82
C CYS A 65 4.06 -2.20 12.05
N VAL A 66 4.21 -3.52 11.88
CA VAL A 66 4.63 -4.42 12.96
C VAL A 66 6.00 -4.01 13.53
N THR A 67 6.94 -3.69 12.64
CA THR A 67 8.29 -3.25 13.03
C THR A 67 8.25 -1.94 13.82
N LEU A 68 7.45 -0.97 13.39
CA LEU A 68 7.30 0.32 14.09
C LEU A 68 6.63 0.15 15.45
N MET A 69 5.60 -0.68 15.54
CA MET A 69 4.93 -1.00 16.81
C MET A 69 5.86 -1.69 17.79
N ALA A 70 6.65 -2.67 17.33
CA ALA A 70 7.59 -3.41 18.17
C ALA A 70 8.77 -2.55 18.67
N LEU A 71 9.26 -1.61 17.86
CA LEU A 71 10.45 -0.80 18.18
C LEU A 71 10.16 0.40 19.09
N GLN A 72 8.93 0.92 19.13
CA GLN A 72 8.66 2.24 19.71
C GLN A 72 7.50 2.28 20.71
N SER A 73 6.81 1.17 20.98
CA SER A 73 5.60 1.12 21.84
C SER A 73 4.71 2.36 21.65
N PRO A 74 4.22 2.60 20.42
CA PRO A 74 3.52 3.83 20.06
C PRO A 74 2.31 4.11 20.96
N VAL A 75 2.06 5.39 21.25
CA VAL A 75 0.94 5.82 22.08
C VAL A 75 -0.34 5.81 21.24
N ALA A 76 -1.52 5.76 21.85
CA ALA A 76 -2.80 5.62 21.15
C ALA A 76 -3.07 6.63 19.99
N GLN A 77 -2.39 7.78 19.99
CA GLN A 77 -2.50 8.79 18.92
C GLN A 77 -1.70 8.43 17.66
N ASP A 78 -0.66 7.61 17.79
CA ASP A 78 0.19 7.13 16.69
C ASP A 78 -0.40 5.90 15.97
N LEU A 79 -1.44 5.27 16.55
CA LEU A 79 -2.14 4.10 16.00
C LEU A 79 -3.35 4.45 15.12
N ARG A 80 -3.66 5.74 14.97
CA ARG A 80 -4.75 6.26 14.13
C ARG A 80 -4.26 6.60 12.74
#